data_AF-A0A317MMY8-F1
#
_entry.id   AF-A0A317MMY8-F1
#
_cell.length_a   1.000
_cell.length_b   1.000
_cell.length_c   1.000
_cell.angle_alpha   90.00
_cell.angle_beta   90.00
_cell.angle_gamma   90.00
#
_symmetry.space_group_name_H-M   'P 1'
#
loop_
_entity.id
_entity.type
_entity.pdbx_description
1 polymer ?
#
loop_
_entity_poly.entity_id
_entity_poly.type
_entity_poly.pdbx_seq_one_letter_code
_entity_poly.pdbx_strand_id
1 'polypeptide(L)'
;MNDTLVNLTVWAVLTVCATTLTWEMVRSARSREGDHAFPDRWTVVRRSAFVVLATAYTLLAVGWLYVPAALWWVNAVLTATALGAGAVRWRVLPWRSEGGGGRGRWIGALLVVGLTVALVLFLTL
;
A
#
# COMPACT_ATOMS: atom_id res chain seq x y z
N MET A 1 -2.79 31.36 2.88
CA MET A 1 -2.86 30.13 3.70
C MET A 1 -1.45 29.59 3.76
N ASN A 2 -0.92 29.25 4.94
CA ASN A 2 0.52 28.96 5.10
C ASN A 2 0.83 27.60 4.45
N ASP A 3 1.67 27.57 3.40
CA ASP A 3 1.97 26.35 2.61
C ASP A 3 2.46 25.19 3.48
N THR A 4 3.15 25.51 4.58
CA THR A 4 3.59 24.55 5.60
C THR A 4 2.43 23.79 6.24
N LEU A 5 1.30 24.45 6.54
CA LEU A 5 0.13 23.80 7.13
C LEU A 5 -0.57 22.89 6.14
N VAL A 6 -0.62 23.28 4.86
CA VAL A 6 -1.19 22.43 3.79
C VAL A 6 -0.36 21.15 3.64
N ASN A 7 0.97 21.28 3.58
CA ASN A 7 1.89 20.13 3.47
C ASN A 7 1.78 19.19 4.68
N LEU A 8 1.73 19.72 5.90
CA LEU A 8 1.53 18.91 7.11
C LEU A 8 0.19 18.18 7.12
N THR A 9 -0.88 18.84 6.68
CA THR A 9 -2.22 18.24 6.65
C THR A 9 -2.31 17.13 5.61
N VAL A 10 -1.80 17.37 4.40
CA VAL A 10 -1.72 16.36 3.33
C VAL A 10 -0.89 15.16 3.80
N TRP A 11 0.26 15.42 4.42
CA TRP A 11 1.11 14.37 4.97
C TRP A 11 0.40 13.53 6.04
N ALA A 12 -0.27 14.18 7.00
CA ALA A 12 -0.97 13.50 8.08
C ALA A 12 -2.09 12.60 7.52
N VAL A 13 -2.88 13.11 6.57
CA VAL A 13 -3.95 12.35 5.90
C VAL A 13 -3.38 11.12 5.19
N LEU A 14 -2.30 11.30 4.42
CA LEU A 14 -1.69 10.19 3.68
C LEU A 14 -1.05 9.16 4.61
N THR A 15 -0.45 9.59 5.72
CA THR A 15 0.14 8.68 6.72
C THR A 15 -0.92 7.89 7.47
N VAL A 16 -2.02 8.53 7.86
CA VAL A 16 -3.18 7.83 8.43
C VAL A 16 -3.72 6.80 7.42
N CYS A 17 -3.81 7.17 6.14
CA CYS A 17 -4.21 6.25 5.08
C CYS A 17 -3.25 5.07 4.91
N ALA A 18 -1.93 5.31 4.89
CA ALA A 18 -0.93 4.25 4.84
C ALA A 18 -1.01 3.33 6.06
N THR A 19 -1.26 3.90 7.24
CA THR A 19 -1.41 3.15 8.49
C THR A 19 -2.67 2.27 8.47
N THR A 20 -3.80 2.79 8.01
CA THR A 20 -5.04 2.00 7.91
C THR A 20 -4.92 0.89 6.87
N LEU A 21 -4.30 1.16 5.71
CA LEU A 21 -4.03 0.14 4.70
C LEU A 21 -3.08 -0.96 5.23
N THR A 22 -2.05 -0.57 5.98
CA THR A 22 -1.11 -1.51 6.60
C THR A 22 -1.80 -2.35 7.68
N TRP A 23 -2.63 -1.72 8.52
CA TRP A 23 -3.42 -2.40 9.52
C TRP A 23 -4.36 -3.44 8.90
N GLU A 24 -5.07 -3.06 7.83
CA GLU A 24 -5.92 -3.98 7.08
C GLU A 24 -5.12 -5.14 6.49
N MET A 25 -3.89 -4.91 6.00
CA MET A 25 -3.00 -5.98 5.54
C MET A 25 -2.61 -6.95 6.66
N VAL A 26 -2.24 -6.42 7.83
CA VAL A 26 -1.89 -7.24 9.01
C VAL A 26 -3.10 -8.02 9.50
N ARG A 27 -4.27 -7.38 9.58
CA ARG A 27 -5.53 -8.01 9.96
C ARG A 27 -5.91 -9.13 8.99
N SER A 28 -5.81 -8.87 7.69
CA SER A 28 -6.08 -9.84 6.63
C SER A 28 -5.09 -11.01 6.65
N ALA A 29 -3.83 -10.74 7.00
CA ALA A 29 -2.81 -11.78 7.15
C ALA A 29 -3.07 -12.67 8.37
N ARG A 30 -3.64 -12.14 9.45
CA ARG A 30 -4.01 -12.94 10.63
C ARG A 30 -5.26 -13.78 10.40
N SER A 31 -6.26 -13.29 9.66
CA SER A 31 -7.50 -14.04 9.40
C SER A 31 -7.29 -15.20 8.43
N ARG A 32 -7.62 -16.44 8.82
CA ARG A 32 -7.57 -17.62 7.92
C ARG A 32 -8.84 -17.77 7.07
N GLU A 33 -9.99 -17.37 7.62
CA GLU A 33 -11.32 -17.45 6.98
C GLU A 33 -12.11 -16.16 7.29
N GLY A 34 -13.17 -15.89 6.50
CA GLY A 34 -14.06 -14.73 6.65
C GLY A 34 -13.78 -13.57 5.68
N ASP A 35 -14.66 -12.55 5.70
CA ASP A 35 -14.68 -11.39 4.78
C ASP A 35 -13.37 -10.61 4.67
N HIS A 36 -12.50 -10.73 5.68
CA HIS A 36 -11.26 -9.98 5.77
C HIS A 36 -10.04 -10.80 5.36
N ALA A 37 -10.18 -12.10 5.10
CA ALA A 37 -9.08 -12.93 4.63
C ALA A 37 -8.70 -12.56 3.18
N PHE A 38 -7.44 -12.82 2.81
CA PHE A 38 -7.04 -12.66 1.41
C PHE A 38 -7.71 -13.72 0.54
N PRO A 39 -8.48 -13.34 -0.50
CA PRO A 39 -9.16 -14.30 -1.35
C PRO A 39 -8.23 -14.96 -2.38
N ASP A 40 -7.17 -14.26 -2.79
CA ASP A 40 -6.18 -14.72 -3.76
C ASP A 40 -4.86 -13.95 -3.62
N ARG A 41 -3.81 -14.46 -4.26
CA ARG A 41 -2.49 -13.79 -4.33
C ARG A 41 -2.58 -12.40 -4.97
N TRP A 42 -3.44 -12.22 -5.96
CA TRP A 42 -3.59 -10.94 -6.67
C TRP A 42 -4.14 -9.82 -5.79
N THR A 43 -5.00 -10.14 -4.82
CA THR A 43 -5.47 -9.17 -3.82
C THR A 43 -4.35 -8.74 -2.89
N VAL A 44 -3.46 -9.65 -2.51
CA VAL A 44 -2.24 -9.30 -1.75
C VAL A 44 -1.36 -8.35 -2.57
N VAL A 45 -1.12 -8.65 -3.85
CA VAL A 45 -0.35 -7.76 -4.75
C VAL A 45 -1.00 -6.38 -4.83
N ARG A 46 -2.30 -6.32 -5.13
CA ARG A 46 -3.02 -5.06 -5.30
C ARG A 46 -2.94 -4.20 -4.05
N ARG A 47 -3.24 -4.77 -2.88
CA ARG A 47 -3.20 -4.04 -1.60
C ARG A 47 -1.78 -3.62 -1.23
N SER A 48 -0.78 -4.45 -1.52
CA SER A 48 0.63 -4.11 -1.28
C SER A 48 1.07 -2.95 -2.16
N ALA A 49 0.71 -2.99 -3.45
CA ALA A 49 0.95 -1.91 -4.39
C ALA A 49 0.26 -0.62 -3.96
N PHE A 50 -0.97 -0.67 -3.42
CA PHE A 50 -1.62 0.52 -2.86
C PHE A 50 -0.87 1.14 -1.68
N VAL A 51 -0.31 0.32 -0.76
CA VAL A 51 0.50 0.83 0.36
C VAL A 51 1.76 1.54 -0.18
N VAL A 52 2.44 0.92 -1.14
CA VAL A 52 3.62 1.51 -1.79
C VAL A 52 3.25 2.78 -2.55
N LEU A 53 2.15 2.78 -3.30
CA LEU A 53 1.64 3.93 -4.03
C LEU A 53 1.31 5.09 -3.10
N ALA A 54 0.59 4.85 -1.99
CA ALA A 54 0.27 5.87 -1.00
C ALA A 54 1.56 6.47 -0.40
N THR A 55 2.55 5.62 -0.12
CA THR A 55 3.86 6.06 0.40
C THR A 55 4.62 6.90 -0.63
N ALA A 56 4.69 6.45 -1.89
CA ALA A 56 5.32 7.18 -3.00
C ALA A 56 4.59 8.50 -3.32
N TYR A 57 3.27 8.53 -3.18
CA TYR A 57 2.51 9.76 -3.36
C TYR A 57 2.78 10.75 -2.21
N THR A 58 2.93 10.25 -0.98
CA THR A 58 3.36 11.06 0.17
C THR A 58 4.76 11.66 -0.06
N LEU A 59 5.66 10.87 -0.67
CA LEU A 59 6.99 11.32 -1.09
C LEU A 59 6.93 12.51 -2.05
N LEU A 60 6.09 12.41 -3.09
CA LEU A 60 5.89 13.45 -4.10
C LEU A 60 5.22 14.71 -3.55
N ALA A 61 4.13 14.54 -2.81
CA ALA A 61 3.25 15.65 -2.45
C ALA A 61 3.86 16.58 -1.41
N VAL A 62 4.71 16.06 -0.52
CA VAL A 62 5.16 16.81 0.67
C VAL A 62 6.61 17.29 0.53
N GLY A 63 7.37 16.71 -0.40
CA GLY A 63 8.77 17.06 -0.65
C GLY A 63 9.69 16.68 0.52
N TRP A 64 10.94 16.33 0.22
CA TRP A 64 11.93 15.91 1.22
C TRP A 64 12.26 16.98 2.26
N LEU A 65 12.03 18.25 1.94
CA LEU A 65 12.45 19.41 2.75
C LEU A 65 11.52 19.71 3.94
N TYR A 66 10.26 19.28 3.91
CA TYR A 66 9.26 19.71 4.89
C TYR A 66 8.94 18.66 5.97
N VAL A 67 9.40 17.42 5.79
CA VAL A 67 9.01 16.29 6.65
C VAL A 67 10.19 15.76 7.46
N PRO A 68 10.11 15.73 8.81
CA PRO A 68 11.12 15.15 9.68
C PRO A 68 11.59 13.75 9.26
N ALA A 69 12.91 13.50 9.35
CA ALA A 69 13.55 12.19 9.10
C ALA A 69 12.81 11.01 9.77
N ALA A 70 12.33 11.20 11.00
CA ALA A 70 11.61 10.17 11.76
C ALA A 70 10.31 9.69 11.08
N LEU A 71 9.62 10.58 10.38
CA LEU A 71 8.36 10.27 9.72
C LEU A 71 8.54 9.46 8.43
N TRP A 72 9.72 9.54 7.81
CA TRP A 72 10.12 8.64 6.73
C TRP A 72 10.26 7.19 7.20
N TRP A 73 10.88 7.01 8.37
CA TRP A 73 11.03 5.69 8.96
C TRP A 73 9.68 5.05 9.29
N VAL A 74 8.69 5.83 9.71
CA VAL A 74 7.32 5.33 9.93
C VAL A 74 6.74 4.74 8.64
N ASN A 75 6.78 5.48 7.53
CA ASN A 75 6.26 4.99 6.24
C ASN A 75 7.05 3.78 5.70
N ALA A 76 8.38 3.78 5.88
CA ALA A 76 9.21 2.63 5.52
C ALA A 76 8.84 1.37 6.32
N VAL A 77 8.67 1.51 7.65
CA VAL A 77 8.26 0.41 8.53
C VAL A 77 6.85 -0.07 8.18
N LEU A 78 5.90 0.84 7.90
CA LEU A 78 4.55 0.49 7.48
C LEU A 78 4.57 -0.33 6.18
N THR A 79 5.34 0.14 5.19
CA THR A 79 5.48 -0.54 3.90
C THR A 79 6.12 -1.93 4.06
N ALA A 80 7.21 -2.02 4.83
CA ALA A 80 7.88 -3.29 5.11
C ALA A 80 6.95 -4.25 5.86
N THR A 81 6.15 -3.76 6.82
CA THR A 81 5.19 -4.56 7.58
C THR A 81 4.06 -5.07 6.69
N ALA A 82 3.52 -4.22 5.80
CA ALA A 82 2.48 -4.61 4.86
C ALA A 82 2.96 -5.69 3.88
N LEU A 83 4.17 -5.52 3.34
CA LEU A 83 4.80 -6.50 2.45
C LEU A 83 5.11 -7.81 3.17
N GLY A 84 5.64 -7.74 4.40
CA GLY A 84 5.89 -8.91 5.23
C GLY A 84 4.61 -9.69 5.54
N ALA A 85 3.53 -9.00 5.91
CA ALA A 85 2.22 -9.60 6.15
C ALA A 85 1.69 -10.33 4.90
N GLY A 86 1.84 -9.72 3.72
CA GLY A 86 1.49 -10.34 2.44
C GLY A 86 2.34 -11.57 2.12
N ALA A 87 3.66 -11.49 2.33
CA ALA A 87 4.61 -12.56 2.05
C ALA A 87 4.35 -13.81 2.90
N VAL A 88 4.00 -13.65 4.18
CA VAL A 88 3.68 -14.76 5.09
C VAL A 88 2.52 -15.61 4.57
N ARG A 89 1.51 -14.98 3.95
CA ARG A 89 0.33 -15.69 3.42
C ARG A 89 0.44 -16.13 1.98
N TRP A 90 1.42 -15.60 1.23
CA TRP A 90 1.55 -15.84 -0.20
C TRP A 90 1.55 -17.32 -0.59
N ARG A 91 2.27 -18.16 0.16
CA ARG A 91 2.41 -19.60 -0.13
C ARG A 91 1.12 -20.39 0.07
N VAL A 92 0.25 -19.95 0.98
CA VAL A 92 -0.98 -20.65 1.35
C VAL A 92 -2.15 -20.21 0.48
N LEU A 93 -2.02 -19.09 -0.24
CA LEU A 93 -3.09 -18.53 -1.04
C LEU A 93 -3.19 -19.17 -2.44
N PRO A 94 -4.40 -19.39 -2.94
CA PRO A 94 -4.61 -19.85 -4.30
C PRO A 94 -4.16 -18.79 -5.30
N TRP A 95 -3.67 -19.26 -6.46
CA TRP A 95 -3.24 -18.37 -7.56
C TRP A 95 -4.38 -17.49 -8.08
N ARG A 96 -5.61 -18.02 -8.09
CA ARG A 96 -6.82 -17.33 -8.51
C ARG A 96 -8.01 -17.89 -7.71
N SER A 97 -8.86 -17.04 -7.16
CA SER A 97 -10.09 -17.54 -6.52
C SER A 97 -11.04 -18.08 -7.60
N GLU A 98 -11.72 -19.20 -7.33
CA GLU A 98 -12.66 -19.83 -8.26
C GLU A 98 -13.93 -18.98 -8.54
N GLY A 99 -14.19 -17.94 -7.75
CA GLY A 99 -15.29 -17.00 -7.99
C GLY A 99 -15.09 -16.10 -9.21
N GLY A 100 -16.18 -15.82 -9.94
CA GLY A 100 -16.24 -15.06 -11.20
C GLY A 100 -15.63 -13.65 -11.23
N GLY A 101 -15.13 -13.13 -10.10
CA GLY A 101 -14.42 -11.84 -10.00
C GLY A 101 -12.90 -11.90 -10.24
N GLY A 102 -12.31 -13.08 -10.47
CA GLY A 102 -10.85 -13.24 -10.54
C GLY A 102 -10.16 -12.48 -11.69
N ARG A 103 -10.83 -12.25 -12.84
CA ARG A 103 -10.25 -11.48 -13.96
C ARG A 103 -10.22 -9.98 -13.67
N GLY A 104 -11.28 -9.42 -13.08
CA GLY A 104 -11.34 -8.01 -12.69
C GLY A 104 -10.33 -7.66 -11.60
N ARG A 105 -10.14 -8.56 -10.62
CA ARG A 105 -9.11 -8.39 -9.57
C ARG A 105 -7.69 -8.39 -10.12
N TRP A 106 -7.40 -9.24 -11.11
CA TRP A 106 -6.10 -9.28 -11.79
C TRP A 106 -5.80 -8.00 -12.56
N ILE A 107 -6.73 -7.53 -13.39
CA ILE A 107 -6.57 -6.28 -14.15
C ILE A 107 -6.38 -5.11 -13.18
N GLY A 108 -7.18 -5.04 -12.12
CA GLY A 108 -7.02 -4.02 -11.08
C GLY A 108 -5.66 -4.09 -10.36
N ALA A 109 -5.14 -5.29 -10.07
CA ALA A 109 -3.81 -5.46 -9.50
C ALA A 109 -2.72 -4.95 -10.44
N LEU A 110 -2.79 -5.31 -11.72
CA LEU A 110 -1.82 -4.85 -12.73
C LEU A 110 -1.86 -3.34 -12.95
N LEU A 111 -3.04 -2.74 -13.01
CA LEU A 111 -3.17 -1.28 -13.15
C LEU A 111 -2.51 -0.55 -11.98
N VAL A 112 -2.79 -0.99 -10.74
CA VAL A 112 -2.20 -0.37 -9.55
C VAL A 112 -0.69 -0.59 -9.50
N VAL A 113 -0.20 -1.78 -9.84
CA VAL A 113 1.23 -2.07 -9.92
C VAL A 113 1.89 -1.20 -10.99
N GLY A 114 1.33 -1.13 -12.19
CA GLY A 114 1.83 -0.30 -13.28
C GLY A 114 1.91 1.17 -12.90
N LEU A 115 0.86 1.70 -12.25
CA LEU A 115 0.84 3.06 -11.73
C LEU A 115 1.90 3.27 -10.65
N THR A 116 2.06 2.31 -9.74
CA THR A 116 3.06 2.37 -8.66
C THR A 116 4.47 2.39 -9.24
N VAL A 117 4.77 1.52 -10.21
CA VAL A 117 6.08 1.46 -10.88
C VAL A 117 6.35 2.76 -11.63
N ALA A 118 5.38 3.28 -12.39
CA ALA A 118 5.52 4.54 -13.09
C ALA A 118 5.80 5.70 -12.13
N LEU A 119 5.11 5.74 -10.99
CA LEU A 119 5.30 6.77 -9.96
C LEU A 119 6.67 6.68 -9.29
N VAL A 120 7.11 5.47 -8.94
CA VAL A 120 8.42 5.23 -8.35
C VAL A 120 9.53 5.57 -9.34
N LEU A 121 9.40 5.19 -10.61
CA LEU A 121 10.37 5.55 -11.65
C LEU A 121 10.47 7.06 -11.83
N PHE A 122 9.33 7.76 -11.86
CA PHE A 122 9.29 9.21 -11.92
C PHE A 122 10.00 9.87 -10.72
N LEU A 123 9.88 9.31 -9.52
CA LEU A 123 10.60 9.77 -8.33
C LEU A 123 12.12 9.53 -8.37
N THR A 124 12.58 8.58 -9.19
CA THR A 124 14.00 8.22 -9.30
C THR A 124 14.74 8.88 -10.47
N LEU A 125 14.02 9.60 -11.33
CA LEU A 125 14.54 10.36 -12.47
C LEU A 125 14.81 11.81 -12.08
#